data_AF-S3IZE4-F1
#
_entry.id   AF-S3IZE4-F1
#
_cell.length_a   1.000
_cell.length_b   1.000
_cell.length_c   1.000
_cell.angle_alpha   90.00
_cell.angle_beta   90.00
_cell.angle_gamma   90.00
#
_symmetry.space_group_name_H-M   'P 1'
#
loop_
_entity.id
_entity.type
_entity.pdbx_description
1 polymer ?
#
loop_
_entity_poly.entity_id
_entity_poly.type
_entity_poly.pdbx_seq_one_letter_code
_entity_poly.pdbx_strand_id
1 'polypeptide(L)'
;MTGMKICFPARKANGEHYATVDDMMEPLLQEPHGSWLAGTNNMWHGGIHITRKSAPGSVLTSETADTAVPLQFMAGGEVVAWRVNQDYLTSTYMNKPLQYSSTFVLVKS
;
A
#
# COMPACT_ATOMS: atom_id res chain seq x y z
N MET A 1 -3.44 11.20 -26.49
CA MET A 1 -3.35 10.05 -25.57
C MET A 1 -2.54 10.49 -24.37
N THR A 2 -3.16 10.69 -23.21
CA THR A 2 -2.41 10.91 -21.96
C THR A 2 -1.79 9.58 -21.56
N GLY A 3 -0.46 9.48 -21.62
CA GLY A 3 0.24 8.26 -21.21
C GLY A 3 -0.09 7.87 -19.77
N MET A 4 -0.16 6.57 -19.49
CA MET A 4 -0.42 6.04 -18.16
C MET A 4 0.62 6.59 -17.17
N LYS A 5 0.15 7.36 -16.18
CA LYS A 5 1.02 7.93 -15.15
C LYS A 5 1.25 6.88 -14.07
N ILE A 6 2.44 6.28 -14.07
CA ILE A 6 2.85 5.32 -13.05
C ILE A 6 3.32 6.09 -11.82
N CYS A 7 2.99 5.59 -10.62
CA CYS A 7 3.51 6.13 -9.37
C CYS A 7 3.77 5.02 -8.34
N PHE A 8 4.55 5.36 -7.31
CA PHE A 8 4.72 4.48 -6.16
C PHE A 8 3.45 4.48 -5.29
N PRO A 9 3.12 3.35 -4.64
CA PRO A 9 1.86 3.18 -3.91
C PRO A 9 1.73 4.03 -2.64
N ALA A 10 2.83 4.58 -2.13
CA ALA A 10 2.87 5.48 -0.97
C ALA A 10 3.30 6.91 -1.35
N ARG A 11 2.98 7.88 -0.50
CA ARG A 11 3.43 9.28 -0.59
C ARG A 11 4.30 9.66 0.60
N LYS A 12 5.09 10.71 0.44
CA LYS A 12 5.83 11.35 1.54
C LYS A 12 4.85 11.99 2.53
N ALA A 13 5.34 12.33 3.73
CA ALA A 13 4.55 12.94 4.80
C ALA A 13 3.80 14.22 4.36
N ASN A 14 4.41 15.01 3.48
CA ASN A 14 3.85 16.24 2.92
C ASN A 14 2.91 16.01 1.72
N GLY A 15 2.62 14.76 1.37
CA GLY A 15 1.78 14.40 0.23
C GLY A 15 2.49 14.34 -1.11
N GLU A 16 3.79 14.58 -1.20
CA GLU A 16 4.54 14.48 -2.45
C GLU A 16 4.78 13.02 -2.89
N HIS A 17 5.03 12.83 -4.19
CA HIS A 17 5.42 11.53 -4.75
C HIS A 17 6.89 11.21 -4.43
N TYR A 18 7.20 9.92 -4.27
CA TYR A 18 8.57 9.44 -4.38
C TYR A 18 9.02 9.52 -5.85
N ALA A 19 10.25 9.97 -6.11
CA ALA A 19 10.74 10.17 -7.47
C ALA A 19 11.48 8.94 -8.00
N THR A 20 12.12 8.17 -7.11
CA THR A 20 12.90 6.98 -7.46
C THR A 20 12.56 5.79 -6.57
N VAL A 21 13.01 4.59 -6.98
CA VAL A 21 12.92 3.38 -6.14
C VAL A 21 13.73 3.57 -4.86
N ASP A 22 14.94 4.10 -4.95
CA ASP A 22 15.81 4.31 -3.78
C ASP A 22 15.17 5.25 -2.76
N ASP A 23 14.55 6.34 -3.22
CA ASP A 23 13.81 7.28 -2.36
C ASP A 23 12.67 6.59 -1.58
N MET A 24 12.01 5.60 -2.20
CA MET A 24 10.93 4.84 -1.57
C MET A 24 11.48 3.72 -0.66
N MET A 25 12.60 3.10 -1.05
CA MET A 25 13.20 1.98 -0.31
C MET A 25 13.82 2.42 1.00
N GLU A 26 14.46 3.59 1.06
CA GLU A 26 15.09 4.12 2.28
C GLU A 26 14.15 4.07 3.51
N PRO A 27 12.94 4.64 3.46
CA PRO A 27 12.02 4.57 4.60
C PRO A 27 11.34 3.20 4.76
N LEU A 28 11.15 2.43 3.68
CA LEU A 28 10.54 1.09 3.76
C LEU A 28 11.42 0.05 4.42
N LEU A 29 12.75 0.15 4.26
CA LEU A 29 13.70 -0.73 4.96
C LEU A 29 13.66 -0.55 6.49
N GLN A 30 13.00 0.50 7.00
CA GLN A 30 12.79 0.73 8.42
C GLN A 30 11.50 0.10 8.96
N GLU A 31 10.65 -0.45 8.10
CA GLU A 31 9.40 -1.10 8.50
C GLU A 31 9.65 -2.41 9.24
N PRO A 32 8.88 -2.70 10.31
CA PRO A 32 9.12 -3.88 11.14
C PRO A 32 8.75 -5.21 10.46
N HIS A 33 8.00 -5.16 9.34
CA HIS A 33 7.48 -6.32 8.63
C HIS A 33 7.48 -6.09 7.12
N GLY A 34 7.82 -7.11 6.32
CA GLY A 34 7.59 -7.21 4.87
C GLY A 34 8.05 -6.03 4.00
N SER A 35 9.25 -6.11 3.41
CA SER A 35 9.87 -5.03 2.61
C SER A 35 10.16 -5.39 1.14
N TRP A 36 9.56 -6.45 0.60
CA TRP A 36 9.91 -6.96 -0.73
C TRP A 36 9.03 -6.35 -1.83
N LEU A 37 9.40 -5.15 -2.29
CA LEU A 37 8.70 -4.44 -3.36
C LEU A 37 8.93 -5.03 -4.76
N ALA A 38 10.17 -5.42 -5.05
CA ALA A 38 10.58 -5.93 -6.35
C ALA A 38 11.39 -7.22 -6.19
N GLY A 39 11.03 -8.26 -6.93
CA GLY A 39 11.84 -9.46 -7.07
C GLY A 39 13.05 -9.20 -7.97
N THR A 40 14.04 -10.11 -7.93
CA THR A 40 15.24 -10.08 -8.80
C THR A 40 14.93 -10.13 -10.30
N ASN A 41 13.67 -10.34 -10.66
CA ASN A 41 13.13 -10.34 -12.03
C ASN A 41 12.53 -8.99 -12.46
N ASN A 42 12.73 -7.91 -11.68
CA ASN A 42 12.12 -6.59 -11.91
C ASN A 42 10.58 -6.59 -11.89
N MET A 43 9.95 -7.66 -11.37
CA MET A 43 8.52 -7.74 -11.18
C MET A 43 8.15 -7.52 -9.71
N TRP A 44 6.97 -6.97 -9.48
CA TRP A 44 6.43 -6.73 -8.14
C TRP A 44 6.09 -8.06 -7.48
N HIS A 45 6.65 -8.33 -6.31
CA HIS A 45 6.49 -9.61 -5.60
C HIS A 45 5.92 -9.38 -4.20
N GLY A 46 4.61 -9.21 -4.09
CA GLY A 46 3.91 -9.24 -2.80
C GLY A 46 3.42 -7.89 -2.27
N GLY A 47 2.75 -7.96 -1.13
CA GLY A 47 2.18 -6.81 -0.43
C GLY A 47 3.23 -6.04 0.38
N ILE A 48 3.06 -4.72 0.47
CA ILE A 48 3.92 -3.82 1.23
C ILE A 48 3.23 -3.50 2.54
N HIS A 49 3.96 -3.58 3.65
CA HIS A 49 3.46 -3.05 4.92
C HIS A 49 3.98 -1.63 5.09
N ILE A 50 3.07 -0.69 5.25
CA ILE A 50 3.40 0.72 5.48
C ILE A 50 2.88 1.13 6.85
N THR A 51 3.68 1.87 7.60
CA THR A 51 3.32 2.40 8.92
C THR A 51 3.64 3.89 9.01
N ARG A 52 3.61 4.43 10.23
CA ARG A 52 4.08 5.79 10.50
C ARG A 52 5.55 6.03 10.09
N LYS A 53 6.34 4.97 9.91
CA LYS A 53 7.74 5.09 9.48
C LYS A 53 7.85 5.44 7.99
N SER A 54 7.20 4.68 7.12
CA SER A 54 7.31 4.89 5.66
C SER A 54 6.26 5.82 5.06
N ALA A 55 5.08 5.95 5.68
CA ALA A 55 3.99 6.78 5.18
C ALA A 55 3.23 7.44 6.35
N PRO A 56 3.89 8.32 7.15
CA PRO A 56 3.27 8.95 8.32
C PRO A 56 1.98 9.71 8.04
N GLY A 57 1.89 10.36 6.87
CA GLY A 57 0.68 11.07 6.45
C GLY A 57 -0.47 10.16 6.03
N SER A 58 -0.21 8.88 5.74
CA SER A 58 -1.20 7.92 5.24
C SER A 58 -1.79 7.02 6.32
N VAL A 59 -1.40 7.20 7.58
CA VAL A 59 -1.93 6.40 8.68
C VAL A 59 -3.33 6.89 9.04
N LEU A 60 -4.31 5.99 8.93
CA LEU A 60 -5.69 6.23 9.30
C LEU A 60 -5.89 6.00 10.80
N THR A 61 -6.29 7.04 11.51
CA THR A 61 -6.81 7.00 12.88
C THR A 61 -8.13 7.77 12.94
N SER A 62 -8.81 7.74 14.09
CA SER A 62 -10.01 8.56 14.33
C SER A 62 -9.76 10.06 14.11
N GLU A 63 -8.54 10.53 14.33
CA GLU A 63 -8.16 11.94 14.21
C GLU A 63 -7.69 12.31 12.80
N THR A 64 -7.13 11.36 12.05
CA THR A 64 -6.53 11.62 10.74
C THR A 64 -7.41 11.19 9.56
N ALA A 65 -8.55 10.56 9.79
CA ALA A 65 -9.41 10.02 8.73
C ALA A 65 -9.70 11.02 7.60
N ASP A 66 -9.97 12.29 7.93
CA ASP A 66 -10.30 13.35 6.96
C ASP A 66 -9.07 14.06 6.36
N THR A 67 -7.88 13.86 6.93
CA THR A 67 -6.65 14.56 6.53
C THR A 67 -5.56 13.60 6.04
N ALA A 68 -5.80 12.30 6.12
CA ALA A 68 -4.85 11.29 5.71
C ALA A 68 -4.57 11.38 4.20
N VAL A 69 -3.29 11.27 3.87
CA VAL A 69 -2.80 11.20 2.50
C VAL A 69 -3.16 9.82 1.93
N PRO A 70 -4.00 9.71 0.91
CA PRO A 70 -4.46 8.42 0.40
C PRO A 70 -3.33 7.63 -0.27
N LEU A 71 -3.41 6.31 -0.17
CA LEU A 71 -2.56 5.39 -0.92
C LEU A 71 -2.92 5.43 -2.39
N GLN A 72 -1.90 5.26 -3.24
CA GLN A 72 -2.07 5.39 -4.68
C GLN A 72 -2.13 4.03 -5.36
N PHE A 73 -2.97 3.93 -6.38
CA PHE A 73 -2.84 2.86 -7.36
C PHE A 73 -1.60 3.12 -8.21
N MET A 74 -0.79 2.09 -8.41
CA MET A 74 0.48 2.20 -9.15
C MET A 74 0.28 2.50 -10.63
N ALA A 75 -0.91 2.17 -11.13
CA ALA A 75 -1.38 2.54 -12.46
C ALA A 75 -2.72 3.27 -12.33
N GLY A 76 -2.89 4.32 -13.15
CA GLY A 76 -4.21 4.92 -13.35
C GLY A 76 -5.16 3.93 -14.02
N GLY A 77 -6.46 4.13 -13.79
CA GLY A 77 -7.51 3.30 -14.37
C GLY A 77 -8.85 3.54 -13.67
N GLU A 78 -9.86 2.82 -14.11
CA GLU A 78 -11.20 2.85 -13.54
C GLU A 78 -11.35 1.73 -12.49
N VAL A 79 -11.83 2.07 -11.28
CA VAL A 79 -12.22 1.05 -10.31
C VAL A 79 -13.51 0.39 -10.81
N VAL A 80 -13.41 -0.85 -11.27
CA VAL A 80 -14.53 -1.57 -11.89
C VAL A 80 -15.21 -2.57 -10.95
N ALA A 81 -14.53 -2.97 -9.88
CA ALA A 81 -15.11 -3.81 -8.82
C ALA A 81 -14.30 -3.68 -7.52
N TRP A 82 -14.95 -3.85 -6.37
CA TRP A 82 -14.27 -3.93 -5.09
C TRP A 82 -15.09 -4.72 -4.08
N ARG A 83 -14.40 -5.24 -3.05
CA ARG A 83 -14.98 -5.78 -1.82
C ARG A 83 -14.13 -5.29 -0.67
N VAL A 84 -14.72 -4.65 0.33
CA VAL A 84 -14.03 -4.30 1.58
C VAL A 84 -14.69 -5.06 2.72
N ASN A 85 -13.87 -5.74 3.52
CA ASN A 85 -14.32 -6.35 4.76
C ASN A 85 -14.65 -5.27 5.79
N GLN A 86 -15.82 -5.37 6.44
CA GLN A 86 -16.17 -4.51 7.58
C GLN A 86 -15.27 -4.82 8.78
N ASP A 87 -15.07 -6.12 9.06
CA ASP A 87 -14.20 -6.63 10.12
C ASP A 87 -13.16 -7.58 9.55
N TYR A 88 -11.97 -7.64 10.18
CA TYR A 88 -10.97 -8.64 9.83
C TYR A 88 -11.51 -10.06 10.05
N LEU A 89 -11.26 -10.94 9.09
CA LEU A 89 -11.53 -12.36 9.25
C LEU A 89 -10.46 -12.97 10.14
N THR A 90 -10.86 -13.98 10.93
CA THR A 90 -9.94 -14.71 11.80
C THR A 90 -9.84 -16.17 11.37
N SER A 91 -8.64 -16.73 11.45
CA SER A 91 -8.38 -18.16 11.25
C SER A 91 -7.25 -18.61 12.17
N THR A 92 -6.92 -19.90 12.15
CA THR A 92 -5.76 -20.46 12.84
C THR A 92 -4.70 -20.81 11.82
N TYR A 93 -3.49 -20.27 11.99
CA TYR A 93 -2.31 -20.60 11.18
C TYR A 93 -1.16 -21.00 12.10
N MET A 94 -0.61 -22.21 11.91
CA MET A 94 0.46 -22.76 12.76
C MET A 94 0.13 -22.66 14.27
N ASN A 95 -1.10 -23.03 14.64
CA ASN A 95 -1.63 -22.97 16.01
C ASN A 95 -1.63 -21.56 16.64
N LYS A 96 -1.53 -20.51 15.82
CA LYS A 96 -1.64 -19.11 16.25
C LYS A 96 -2.86 -18.47 15.60
N PRO A 97 -3.55 -17.55 16.31
CA PRO A 97 -4.61 -16.76 15.70
C PRO A 97 -4.02 -15.89 14.58
N LEU A 98 -4.66 -15.92 13.42
CA LEU A 98 -4.31 -15.13 12.25
C LEU A 98 -5.49 -14.24 11.89
N GLN A 99 -5.28 -12.94 11.90
CA GLN A 99 -6.19 -11.99 11.27
C GLN A 99 -5.79 -11.83 9.80
N TYR A 100 -6.77 -11.85 8.91
CA TYR A 100 -6.57 -11.65 7.48
C TYR A 100 -7.73 -10.89 6.87
N SER A 101 -7.50 -10.28 5.72
CA SER A 101 -8.51 -9.57 4.96
C SER A 101 -8.71 -10.22 3.61
N SER A 102 -9.97 -10.29 3.17
CA SER A 102 -10.33 -10.69 1.81
C SER A 102 -10.66 -9.48 0.94
N THR A 103 -10.34 -8.27 1.42
CA THR A 103 -10.55 -7.02 0.68
C THR A 103 -9.79 -7.04 -0.64
N PHE A 104 -10.45 -6.62 -1.71
CA PHE A 104 -9.82 -6.40 -3.00
C PHE A 104 -10.39 -5.16 -3.69
N VAL A 105 -9.59 -4.58 -4.57
CA VAL A 105 -10.01 -3.58 -5.55
C VAL A 105 -9.49 -4.00 -6.92
N LEU A 106 -10.38 -4.00 -7.92
CA LEU A 106 -10.06 -4.28 -9.31
C LEU A 106 -10.05 -2.96 -10.09
N VAL A 107 -8.92 -2.69 -10.73
CA VAL A 107 -8.73 -1.51 -11.58
C VAL A 107 -8.59 -1.97 -13.03
N LYS A 108 -9.38 -1.38 -13.91
CA LYS A 108 -9.28 -1.52 -15.36
C LYS A 108 -8.41 -0.38 -15.90
N SER A 109 -7.28 -0.73 -16.50
CA SER A 109 -6.37 0.18 -17.20
C SER A 109 -6.97 0.78 -18.46
#